data_AF-A0A8H9G1P6-F1
#
_entry.id   AF-A0A8H9G1P6-F1
#
_cell.length_a   1.000
_cell.length_b   1.000
_cell.length_c   1.000
_cell.angle_alpha   90.00
_cell.angle_beta   90.00
_cell.angle_gamma   90.00
#
_symmetry.space_group_name_H-M   'P 1'
#
loop_
_entity.id
_entity.type
_entity.pdbx_description
1 polymer ?
#
loop_
_entity_poly.entity_id
_entity_poly.type
_entity_poly.pdbx_seq_one_letter_code
_entity_poly.pdbx_strand_id
1 'polypeptide(L)'
;MITITKTPYNYAPSQNPMIWEFTSNNPDTLYFQIFIKEAGTNKIISKNKIYIPPGSNKSFIDIQKIIDNLTVTQIDNTPTILSNLKGTVSYYLEVEGIDSNGVISDAKITTTTYHSFNGKLNNFDLFNGIMNSHFMQKGYQNLFLSDKPTFSYLHYAQTEHLYFLADNSSNVTTITFFLNYKNGTSVTHMMDFTNPQNRLLHRINLSPRTLIDILGFNLNSIKNLSIYLSDDDGVQMSEMRQYHIINYSCKQTICNVNWINEFGGMSSNTFMSPKETKSVEKISYYGNGYLERENGVFSPFQRIINTSVNNSYNITSQVLNDAEFDAITNIINSRNVFVELSSGELYPIVLDNNSIEVLKKKYTKKHNRLNLNFTSNANLKLDLIVVPQEIVQQGFDYFLDFIL
;
A
#
# COMPACT_ATOMS: atom_id res chain seq x y z
N MET A 1 -23.68 -8.70 -35.11
CA MET A 1 -22.36 -8.13 -34.81
C MET A 1 -22.32 -7.67 -33.37
N ILE A 2 -21.32 -8.13 -32.63
CA ILE A 2 -21.07 -7.73 -31.25
C ILE A 2 -20.53 -6.30 -31.22
N THR A 3 -21.05 -5.47 -30.34
CA THR A 3 -20.50 -4.14 -30.02
C THR A 3 -20.24 -4.04 -28.53
N ILE A 4 -19.08 -3.50 -28.15
CA ILE A 4 -18.77 -3.19 -26.76
C ILE A 4 -19.25 -1.77 -26.50
N THR A 5 -20.21 -1.63 -25.59
CA THR A 5 -20.88 -0.36 -25.30
C THR A 5 -20.40 0.28 -23.99
N LYS A 6 -19.75 -0.50 -23.13
CA LYS A 6 -19.10 -0.03 -21.91
C LYS A 6 -17.84 -0.83 -21.66
N THR A 7 -16.76 -0.14 -21.30
CA THR A 7 -15.50 -0.73 -20.88
C THR A 7 -15.13 -0.20 -19.50
N PRO A 8 -14.32 -0.94 -18.72
CA PRO A 8 -13.57 -0.32 -17.64
C PRO A 8 -12.60 0.72 -18.23
N TYR A 9 -11.93 1.44 -17.35
CA TYR A 9 -10.85 2.33 -17.75
C TYR A 9 -9.59 1.53 -18.08
N ASN A 10 -8.69 2.13 -18.85
CA ASN A 10 -7.48 1.46 -19.32
C ASN A 10 -6.54 1.03 -18.18
N TYR A 11 -6.45 1.84 -17.12
CA TYR A 11 -5.73 1.52 -15.89
C TYR A 11 -6.72 1.55 -14.73
N ALA A 12 -7.07 0.40 -14.18
CA ALA A 12 -8.12 0.31 -13.17
C ALA A 12 -7.67 -0.39 -11.86
N PRO A 13 -8.05 0.15 -10.69
CA PRO A 13 -7.92 -0.49 -9.39
C PRO A 13 -8.80 -1.74 -9.37
N SER A 14 -8.21 -2.88 -9.06
CA SER A 14 -8.86 -4.18 -9.17
C SER A 14 -9.97 -4.41 -8.15
N GLN A 15 -10.06 -3.62 -7.08
CA GLN A 15 -11.11 -3.75 -6.07
C GLN A 15 -12.34 -2.88 -6.36
N ASN A 16 -12.34 -2.12 -7.47
CA ASN A 16 -13.51 -1.40 -7.97
C ASN A 16 -14.19 -2.18 -9.10
N PRO A 17 -15.51 -1.99 -9.36
CA PRO A 17 -16.22 -2.72 -10.40
C PRO A 17 -15.55 -2.58 -11.78
N MET A 18 -15.30 -3.71 -12.44
CA MET A 18 -14.65 -3.77 -13.76
C MET A 18 -15.68 -4.29 -14.77
N ILE A 19 -16.62 -3.42 -15.12
CA ILE A 19 -17.81 -3.79 -15.89
C ILE A 19 -17.57 -3.63 -17.39
N TRP A 20 -17.84 -4.69 -18.13
CA TRP A 20 -17.93 -4.70 -19.58
C TRP A 20 -19.38 -4.89 -20.02
N GLU A 21 -19.87 -4.09 -20.97
CA GLU A 21 -21.19 -4.23 -21.58
C GLU A 21 -21.07 -4.56 -23.07
N PHE A 22 -21.77 -5.61 -23.48
CA PHE A 22 -21.81 -6.11 -24.85
C PHE A 22 -23.22 -6.03 -25.38
N THR A 23 -23.34 -5.72 -26.65
CA THR A 23 -24.60 -5.80 -27.39
C THR A 23 -24.42 -6.62 -28.64
N SER A 24 -25.46 -7.31 -29.11
CA SER A 24 -25.48 -7.90 -30.44
C SER A 24 -26.74 -7.48 -31.18
N ASN A 25 -26.62 -7.22 -32.48
CA ASN A 25 -27.77 -7.05 -33.36
C ASN A 25 -28.15 -8.35 -34.11
N ASN A 26 -27.46 -9.47 -33.84
CA ASN A 26 -27.84 -10.76 -34.40
C ASN A 26 -28.93 -11.40 -33.50
N PRO A 27 -30.16 -11.62 -34.00
CA PRO A 27 -31.26 -12.19 -33.22
C PRO A 27 -31.03 -13.65 -32.82
N ASP A 28 -30.14 -14.37 -33.51
CA ASP A 28 -29.87 -15.78 -33.24
C ASP A 28 -28.89 -15.99 -32.07
N THR A 29 -28.22 -14.91 -31.61
CA THR A 29 -27.26 -14.99 -30.51
C THR A 29 -27.96 -15.21 -29.18
N LEU A 30 -27.68 -16.35 -28.54
CA LEU A 30 -28.25 -16.75 -27.25
C LEU A 30 -27.39 -16.26 -26.08
N TYR A 31 -26.07 -16.37 -26.19
CA TYR A 31 -25.13 -15.97 -25.14
C TYR A 31 -23.80 -15.50 -25.71
N PHE A 32 -23.09 -14.68 -24.94
CA PHE A 32 -21.70 -14.33 -25.20
C PHE A 32 -20.76 -15.31 -24.50
N GLN A 33 -19.83 -15.89 -25.25
CA GLN A 33 -18.70 -16.62 -24.72
C GLN A 33 -17.53 -15.66 -24.57
N ILE A 34 -17.09 -15.42 -23.34
CA ILE A 34 -16.09 -14.42 -22.99
C ILE A 34 -14.85 -15.13 -22.45
N PHE A 35 -13.71 -14.90 -23.07
CA PHE A 35 -12.41 -15.32 -22.57
C PHE A 35 -11.66 -14.10 -22.05
N ILE A 36 -11.27 -14.14 -20.78
CA ILE A 36 -10.34 -13.19 -20.19
C ILE A 36 -8.95 -13.78 -20.35
N LYS A 37 -8.06 -13.08 -21.04
CA LYS A 37 -6.70 -13.56 -21.33
C LYS A 37 -5.65 -12.61 -20.78
N GLU A 38 -4.57 -13.18 -20.28
CA GLU A 38 -3.38 -12.43 -19.87
C GLU A 38 -2.65 -11.90 -21.11
N ALA A 39 -2.36 -10.60 -21.13
CA ALA A 39 -1.65 -9.96 -22.22
C ALA A 39 -0.18 -10.42 -22.24
N GLY A 40 0.36 -10.68 -23.44
CA GLY A 40 1.74 -11.12 -23.64
C GLY A 40 1.93 -12.65 -23.57
N THR A 41 1.17 -13.36 -22.75
CA THR A 41 1.22 -14.85 -22.68
C THR A 41 0.03 -15.53 -23.38
N ASN A 42 -1.07 -14.80 -23.61
CA ASN A 42 -2.35 -15.31 -24.12
C ASN A 42 -2.97 -16.42 -23.25
N LYS A 43 -2.50 -16.58 -22.01
CA LYS A 43 -3.04 -17.56 -21.07
C LYS A 43 -4.49 -17.19 -20.73
N ILE A 44 -5.39 -18.16 -20.82
CA ILE A 44 -6.79 -17.95 -20.40
C ILE A 44 -6.81 -17.85 -18.87
N ILE A 45 -7.18 -16.67 -18.38
CA ILE A 45 -7.41 -16.39 -16.96
C ILE A 45 -8.77 -16.97 -16.56
N SER A 46 -9.80 -16.69 -17.35
CA SER A 46 -11.16 -17.17 -17.10
C SER A 46 -11.95 -17.32 -18.39
N LYS A 47 -12.91 -18.25 -18.38
CA LYS A 47 -13.90 -18.44 -19.45
C LYS A 47 -15.29 -18.34 -18.85
N ASN A 48 -16.09 -17.42 -19.37
CA ASN A 48 -17.44 -17.13 -18.89
C ASN A 48 -18.46 -17.25 -20.01
N LYS A 49 -19.68 -17.66 -19.67
CA LYS A 49 -20.85 -17.64 -20.54
C LYS A 49 -21.87 -16.67 -19.96
N ILE A 50 -22.29 -15.67 -20.73
CA ILE A 50 -23.26 -14.67 -20.29
C ILE A 50 -24.46 -14.70 -21.24
N TYR A 51 -25.61 -15.14 -20.73
CA TYR A 51 -26.84 -15.23 -21.51
C TYR A 51 -27.45 -13.85 -21.76
N ILE A 52 -27.95 -13.64 -22.97
CA ILE A 52 -28.69 -12.43 -23.31
C ILE A 52 -30.09 -12.52 -22.70
N PRO A 53 -30.50 -11.55 -21.86
CA PRO A 53 -31.83 -11.56 -21.26
C PRO A 53 -32.94 -11.48 -22.32
N PRO A 54 -34.09 -12.15 -22.12
CA PRO A 54 -35.23 -12.03 -23.02
C PRO A 54 -35.67 -10.56 -23.20
N GLY A 55 -35.89 -10.14 -24.45
CA GLY A 55 -36.30 -8.77 -24.78
C GLY A 55 -35.18 -7.71 -24.67
N SER A 56 -33.96 -8.11 -24.34
CA SER A 56 -32.76 -7.28 -24.41
C SER A 56 -31.84 -7.81 -25.50
N ASN A 57 -31.00 -6.94 -26.03
CA ASN A 57 -29.87 -7.32 -26.87
C ASN A 57 -28.53 -7.04 -26.19
N LYS A 58 -28.57 -6.75 -24.89
CA LYS A 58 -27.45 -6.31 -24.07
C LYS A 58 -27.15 -7.31 -22.95
N SER A 59 -25.87 -7.42 -22.59
CA SER A 59 -25.43 -8.17 -21.42
C SER A 59 -24.16 -7.56 -20.86
N PHE A 60 -23.88 -7.82 -19.59
CA PHE A 60 -22.67 -7.32 -18.94
C PHE A 60 -21.97 -8.41 -18.14
N ILE A 61 -20.69 -8.21 -17.88
CA ILE A 61 -19.90 -9.00 -16.95
C ILE A 61 -19.08 -8.05 -16.08
N ASP A 62 -19.03 -8.31 -14.78
CA ASP A 62 -18.07 -7.70 -13.87
C ASP A 62 -16.94 -8.69 -13.62
N ILE A 63 -15.73 -8.31 -14.03
CA ILE A 63 -14.54 -9.16 -13.90
C ILE A 63 -13.72 -8.84 -12.65
N GLN A 64 -14.17 -7.91 -11.80
CA GLN A 64 -13.44 -7.42 -10.62
C GLN A 64 -12.86 -8.57 -9.81
N LYS A 65 -13.68 -9.51 -9.33
CA LYS A 65 -13.23 -10.60 -8.45
C LYS A 65 -12.18 -11.51 -9.09
N ILE A 66 -12.23 -11.68 -10.40
CA ILE A 66 -11.26 -12.50 -11.15
C ILE A 66 -9.91 -11.78 -11.16
N ILE A 67 -9.93 -10.48 -11.40
CA ILE A 67 -8.73 -9.65 -11.49
C ILE A 67 -8.14 -9.33 -10.11
N ASP A 68 -8.95 -9.01 -9.10
CA ASP A 68 -8.52 -8.73 -7.72
C ASP A 68 -7.68 -9.88 -7.15
N ASN A 69 -8.10 -11.13 -7.39
CA ASN A 69 -7.38 -12.32 -6.94
C ASN A 69 -5.99 -12.50 -7.60
N LEU A 70 -5.69 -11.79 -8.69
CA LEU A 70 -4.43 -11.89 -9.43
C LEU A 70 -3.53 -10.67 -9.23
N THR A 71 -4.11 -9.53 -8.88
CA THR A 71 -3.38 -8.29 -8.61
C THR A 71 -2.86 -8.25 -7.18
N VAL A 72 -1.59 -7.89 -6.99
CA VAL A 72 -0.97 -7.79 -5.67
C VAL A 72 -0.01 -6.61 -5.68
N THR A 73 -0.06 -5.72 -4.69
CA THR A 73 1.01 -4.74 -4.50
C THR A 73 2.24 -5.48 -3.97
N GLN A 74 3.27 -5.62 -4.79
CA GLN A 74 4.52 -6.20 -4.32
C GLN A 74 5.17 -5.26 -3.30
N ILE A 75 5.44 -5.78 -2.11
CA ILE A 75 6.17 -5.07 -1.07
C ILE A 75 7.64 -5.39 -1.24
N ASP A 76 8.45 -4.34 -1.33
CA ASP A 76 9.89 -4.42 -1.48
C ASP A 76 10.51 -3.45 -0.47
N ASN A 77 11.10 -3.99 0.60
CA ASN A 77 11.76 -3.17 1.64
C ASN A 77 13.29 -3.12 1.45
N THR A 78 13.78 -3.46 0.26
CA THR A 78 15.22 -3.35 -0.05
C THR A 78 15.66 -1.88 -0.10
N PRO A 79 16.95 -1.60 0.17
CA PRO A 79 17.49 -0.23 0.19
C PRO A 79 17.75 0.35 -1.21
N THR A 80 17.27 -0.26 -2.29
CA THR A 80 17.36 0.36 -3.62
C THR A 80 16.44 1.58 -3.71
N ILE A 81 16.93 2.67 -4.34
CA ILE A 81 16.08 3.88 -4.54
C ILE A 81 14.95 3.56 -5.49
N LEU A 82 15.23 3.03 -6.69
CA LEU A 82 14.22 2.66 -7.67
C LEU A 82 14.11 1.14 -7.78
N SER A 83 12.88 0.63 -7.68
CA SER A 83 12.56 -0.77 -7.95
C SER A 83 11.42 -0.88 -8.97
N ASN A 84 11.64 -1.69 -10.01
CA ASN A 84 10.63 -2.08 -10.99
C ASN A 84 9.93 -3.35 -10.50
N LEU A 85 8.64 -3.25 -10.16
CA LEU A 85 7.92 -4.28 -9.44
C LEU A 85 6.95 -5.06 -10.34
N LYS A 86 6.67 -6.30 -9.94
CA LYS A 86 5.49 -7.02 -10.43
C LYS A 86 4.29 -6.60 -9.57
N GLY A 87 3.08 -6.79 -10.07
CA GLY A 87 1.88 -6.53 -9.26
C GLY A 87 0.68 -6.02 -10.03
N THR A 88 0.88 -5.57 -11.26
CA THR A 88 -0.20 -5.28 -12.19
C THR A 88 -0.56 -6.51 -13.01
N VAL A 89 -1.83 -6.59 -13.42
CA VAL A 89 -2.33 -7.60 -14.35
C VAL A 89 -2.77 -6.89 -15.62
N SER A 90 -2.12 -7.25 -16.72
CA SER A 90 -2.48 -6.80 -18.07
C SER A 90 -3.34 -7.88 -18.72
N TYR A 91 -4.51 -7.52 -19.22
CA TYR A 91 -5.47 -8.46 -19.77
C TYR A 91 -6.20 -7.90 -20.98
N TYR A 92 -6.82 -8.77 -21.77
CA TYR A 92 -7.74 -8.41 -22.84
C TYR A 92 -8.88 -9.44 -22.90
N LEU A 93 -9.99 -9.07 -23.55
CA LEU A 93 -11.14 -9.94 -23.76
C LEU A 93 -11.20 -10.43 -25.20
N GLU A 94 -11.52 -11.72 -25.35
CA GLU A 94 -12.05 -12.27 -26.59
C GLU A 94 -13.52 -12.64 -26.38
N VAL A 95 -14.40 -12.13 -27.24
CA VAL A 95 -15.85 -12.31 -27.10
C VAL A 95 -16.43 -12.84 -28.41
N GLU A 96 -17.21 -13.91 -28.31
CA GLU A 96 -17.90 -14.57 -29.43
C GLU A 96 -19.40 -14.71 -29.07
N GLY A 97 -20.27 -14.55 -30.06
CA GLY A 97 -21.71 -14.82 -29.89
C GLY A 97 -22.00 -16.25 -30.29
N ILE A 98 -22.76 -16.96 -29.47
CA ILE A 98 -23.13 -18.36 -29.70
C ILE A 98 -24.65 -18.50 -29.77
N ASP A 99 -25.15 -19.25 -30.75
CA ASP A 99 -26.57 -19.55 -30.92
C ASP A 99 -27.07 -20.69 -30.00
N SER A 100 -28.34 -21.05 -30.16
CA SER A 100 -28.97 -22.16 -29.44
C SER A 100 -28.42 -23.55 -29.80
N ASN A 101 -27.77 -23.70 -30.96
CA ASN A 101 -27.15 -24.94 -31.42
C ASN A 101 -25.68 -25.06 -30.98
N GLY A 102 -25.13 -24.04 -30.31
CA GLY A 102 -23.72 -23.99 -29.92
C GLY A 102 -22.77 -23.54 -31.04
N VAL A 103 -23.31 -23.01 -32.14
CA VAL A 103 -22.55 -22.50 -33.29
C VAL A 103 -22.28 -21.01 -33.10
N ILE A 104 -21.15 -20.54 -33.64
CA ILE A 104 -20.79 -19.12 -33.62
C ILE A 104 -21.80 -18.34 -34.48
N SER A 105 -22.63 -17.53 -33.84
CA SER A 105 -23.61 -16.63 -34.47
C SER A 105 -23.01 -15.25 -34.75
N ASP A 106 -22.12 -14.77 -33.89
CA ASP A 106 -21.37 -13.55 -34.09
C ASP A 106 -19.87 -13.80 -34.08
N ALA A 107 -19.18 -13.25 -35.08
CA ALA A 107 -17.73 -13.34 -35.19
C ALA A 107 -17.02 -12.79 -33.93
N LYS A 108 -15.89 -13.43 -33.62
CA LYS A 108 -15.04 -13.03 -32.49
C LYS A 108 -14.60 -11.58 -32.61
N ILE A 109 -14.72 -10.85 -31.49
CA ILE A 109 -14.06 -9.57 -31.29
C ILE A 109 -12.97 -9.71 -30.22
N THR A 110 -11.88 -8.97 -30.39
CA THR A 110 -10.77 -8.91 -29.43
C THR A 110 -10.58 -7.47 -29.00
N THR A 111 -10.53 -7.21 -27.70
CA THR A 111 -10.28 -5.87 -27.17
C THR A 111 -8.80 -5.51 -27.26
N THR A 112 -8.49 -4.23 -27.06
CA THR A 112 -7.13 -3.82 -26.71
C THR A 112 -6.73 -4.37 -25.34
N THR A 113 -5.46 -4.19 -24.98
CA THR A 113 -4.96 -4.50 -23.63
C THR A 113 -5.45 -3.46 -22.64
N TYR A 114 -5.90 -3.94 -21.48
CA TYR A 114 -6.25 -3.16 -20.30
C TYR A 114 -5.35 -3.59 -19.15
N HIS A 115 -5.16 -2.70 -18.18
CA HIS A 115 -4.27 -2.89 -17.06
C HIS A 115 -5.03 -2.72 -15.75
N SER A 116 -4.62 -3.50 -14.76
CA SER A 116 -5.17 -3.42 -13.42
C SER A 116 -4.08 -3.45 -12.37
N PHE A 117 -4.29 -2.72 -11.29
CA PHE A 117 -3.41 -2.64 -10.15
C PHE A 117 -4.21 -2.86 -8.87
N ASN A 118 -3.59 -3.34 -7.80
CA ASN A 118 -4.27 -3.51 -6.53
C ASN A 118 -4.66 -2.14 -5.98
N GLY A 119 -5.93 -1.89 -5.69
CA GLY A 119 -6.41 -0.60 -5.16
C GLY A 119 -7.93 -0.57 -5.07
N LYS A 120 -8.47 0.37 -4.29
CA LYS A 120 -9.90 0.60 -4.07
C LYS A 120 -10.18 2.10 -3.90
N LEU A 121 -10.46 2.78 -5.00
CA LEU A 121 -10.88 4.18 -4.97
C LEU A 121 -12.32 4.31 -4.46
N ASN A 122 -12.65 5.44 -3.85
CA ASN A 122 -14.02 5.75 -3.49
C ASN A 122 -14.86 6.09 -4.74
N ASN A 123 -16.19 6.05 -4.60
CA ASN A 123 -17.10 6.26 -5.74
C ASN A 123 -17.02 7.67 -6.32
N PHE A 124 -16.66 8.69 -5.52
CA PHE A 124 -16.52 10.06 -6.00
C PHE A 124 -15.27 10.21 -6.86
N ASP A 125 -14.15 9.61 -6.47
CA ASP A 125 -12.90 9.64 -7.22
C ASP A 125 -13.03 8.91 -8.56
N LEU A 126 -13.76 7.78 -8.56
CA LEU A 126 -14.13 7.09 -9.79
C LEU A 126 -14.99 7.97 -10.69
N PHE A 127 -16.03 8.60 -10.15
CA PHE A 127 -16.93 9.47 -10.91
C PHE A 127 -16.20 10.67 -11.51
N ASN A 128 -15.26 11.26 -10.77
CA ASN A 128 -14.44 12.40 -11.21
C ASN A 128 -13.32 12.00 -12.18
N GLY A 129 -13.15 10.72 -12.50
CA GLY A 129 -12.14 10.25 -13.45
C GLY A 129 -10.69 10.35 -12.94
N ILE A 130 -10.49 10.51 -11.63
CA ILE A 130 -9.16 10.66 -10.98
C ILE A 130 -8.25 9.48 -11.30
N MET A 131 -8.83 8.33 -11.64
CA MET A 131 -8.09 7.12 -11.94
C MET A 131 -7.05 7.24 -13.05
N ASN A 132 -7.33 8.07 -14.08
CA ASN A 132 -6.37 8.30 -15.16
C ASN A 132 -5.16 9.11 -14.67
N SER A 133 -5.27 9.88 -13.58
CA SER A 133 -4.15 10.64 -13.03
C SER A 133 -3.13 9.77 -12.30
N HIS A 134 -3.40 8.48 -12.04
CA HIS A 134 -2.45 7.60 -11.36
C HIS A 134 -1.46 6.91 -12.32
N PHE A 135 -1.68 7.03 -13.64
CA PHE A 135 -0.73 6.57 -14.65
C PHE A 135 0.08 7.75 -15.18
N MET A 136 1.40 7.67 -15.08
CA MET A 136 2.29 8.73 -15.53
C MET A 136 2.23 8.89 -17.05
N GLN A 137 1.85 10.08 -17.51
CA GLN A 137 1.77 10.42 -18.92
C GLN A 137 2.17 11.87 -19.18
N LYS A 138 2.93 12.10 -20.25
CA LYS A 138 3.41 13.43 -20.66
C LYS A 138 2.25 14.39 -20.90
N GLY A 139 2.42 15.66 -20.50
CA GLY A 139 1.44 16.73 -20.67
C GLY A 139 0.41 16.86 -19.53
N TYR A 140 0.45 15.99 -18.52
CA TYR A 140 -0.43 16.04 -17.36
C TYR A 140 0.37 15.94 -16.07
N GLN A 141 -0.14 16.55 -14.99
CA GLN A 141 0.39 16.35 -13.64
C GLN A 141 -0.34 15.16 -13.00
N ASN A 142 0.40 14.08 -12.79
CA ASN A 142 -0.10 12.79 -12.30
C ASN A 142 0.15 12.62 -10.80
N LEU A 143 -0.60 11.74 -10.16
CA LEU A 143 -0.58 11.46 -8.74
C LEU A 143 0.17 10.15 -8.44
N PHE A 144 0.87 10.12 -7.33
CA PHE A 144 1.42 8.87 -6.80
C PHE A 144 0.31 7.99 -6.22
N LEU A 145 0.59 6.69 -6.04
CA LEU A 145 -0.31 5.75 -5.37
C LEU A 145 -0.21 5.92 -3.84
N SER A 146 -0.56 7.11 -3.33
CA SER A 146 -0.41 7.47 -1.92
C SER A 146 -1.61 8.27 -1.40
N ASP A 147 -2.05 7.90 -0.20
CA ASP A 147 -3.07 8.60 0.59
C ASP A 147 -2.51 9.76 1.43
N LYS A 148 -1.18 9.89 1.50
CA LYS A 148 -0.55 10.97 2.27
C LYS A 148 -0.79 12.33 1.60
N PRO A 149 -0.79 13.42 2.37
CA PRO A 149 -0.72 14.76 1.79
C PRO A 149 0.58 14.99 1.02
N THR A 150 0.57 15.92 0.06
CA THR A 150 1.78 16.33 -0.69
C THR A 150 2.84 16.94 0.21
N PHE A 151 2.44 17.50 1.34
CA PHE A 151 3.30 17.95 2.42
C PHE A 151 3.08 17.07 3.66
N SER A 152 4.12 16.39 4.14
CA SER A 152 4.02 15.56 5.34
C SER A 152 5.30 15.57 6.16
N TYR A 153 5.22 15.12 7.41
CA TYR A 153 6.40 14.88 8.22
C TYR A 153 6.92 13.45 8.03
N LEU A 154 8.25 13.32 7.94
CA LEU A 154 8.94 12.05 7.77
C LEU A 154 9.97 11.89 8.88
N HIS A 155 9.80 10.88 9.71
CA HIS A 155 10.79 10.59 10.75
C HIS A 155 12.05 9.99 10.13
N TYR A 156 13.23 10.31 10.67
CA TYR A 156 14.51 9.82 10.11
C TYR A 156 14.59 8.29 10.02
N ALA A 157 13.97 7.59 10.98
CA ALA A 157 13.94 6.14 11.02
C ALA A 157 12.81 5.56 10.16
N GLN A 158 11.89 6.34 9.61
CA GLN A 158 10.73 5.80 8.89
C GLN A 158 11.12 5.15 7.55
N THR A 159 10.44 4.06 7.20
CA THR A 159 10.55 3.42 5.88
C THR A 159 9.48 3.96 4.92
N GLU A 160 9.80 5.03 4.19
CA GLU A 160 8.86 5.63 3.25
C GLU A 160 9.08 5.12 1.83
N HIS A 161 7.99 4.73 1.17
CA HIS A 161 8.02 4.26 -0.21
C HIS A 161 6.95 4.97 -1.02
N LEU A 162 7.33 5.48 -2.19
CA LEU A 162 6.43 6.18 -3.08
C LEU A 162 6.20 5.35 -4.33
N TYR A 163 4.97 4.87 -4.50
CA TYR A 163 4.59 3.99 -5.60
C TYR A 163 3.96 4.78 -6.74
N PHE A 164 4.20 4.37 -7.98
CA PHE A 164 3.58 4.96 -9.17
C PHE A 164 3.42 3.95 -10.30
N LEU A 165 2.54 4.29 -11.26
CA LEU A 165 2.36 3.52 -12.48
C LEU A 165 3.00 4.24 -13.66
N ALA A 166 3.91 3.57 -14.37
CA ALA A 166 4.52 4.06 -15.59
C ALA A 166 4.99 2.88 -16.45
N ASP A 167 4.99 3.02 -17.76
CA ASP A 167 5.59 2.05 -18.67
C ASP A 167 6.59 2.75 -19.61
N ASN A 168 7.13 2.03 -20.59
CA ASN A 168 8.09 2.61 -21.53
C ASN A 168 7.46 3.64 -22.50
N SER A 169 6.13 3.75 -22.53
CA SER A 169 5.40 4.79 -23.27
C SER A 169 5.07 6.03 -22.43
N SER A 170 5.29 5.97 -21.11
CA SER A 170 4.99 7.08 -20.18
C SER A 170 5.88 8.32 -20.37
N ASN A 171 7.03 8.20 -21.03
CA ASN A 171 8.06 9.26 -21.20
C ASN A 171 8.66 9.79 -19.88
N VAL A 172 8.49 9.09 -18.76
CA VAL A 172 9.23 9.40 -17.52
C VAL A 172 10.71 9.09 -17.78
N THR A 173 11.60 10.04 -17.53
CA THR A 173 13.04 9.88 -17.75
C THR A 173 13.87 10.14 -16.51
N THR A 174 13.44 11.06 -15.65
CA THR A 174 14.25 11.52 -14.52
C THR A 174 13.42 11.58 -13.23
N ILE A 175 14.04 11.13 -12.14
CA ILE A 175 13.60 11.29 -10.77
C ILE A 175 14.43 12.42 -10.16
N THR A 176 13.79 13.51 -9.77
CA THR A 176 14.48 14.69 -9.24
C THR A 176 14.21 14.85 -7.75
N PHE A 177 15.29 14.92 -6.98
CA PHE A 177 15.28 15.17 -5.54
C PHE A 177 15.81 16.57 -5.26
N PHE A 178 15.09 17.35 -4.45
CA PHE A 178 15.57 18.59 -3.86
C PHE A 178 15.84 18.39 -2.38
N LEU A 179 17.09 18.56 -1.97
CA LEU A 179 17.52 18.52 -0.59
C LEU A 179 17.70 19.97 -0.10
N ASN A 180 16.81 20.41 0.78
CA ASN A 180 16.96 21.73 1.39
C ASN A 180 17.54 21.59 2.79
N TYR A 181 18.69 22.22 2.99
CA TYR A 181 19.44 22.19 4.23
C TYR A 181 18.97 23.29 5.19
N LYS A 182 19.17 23.07 6.49
CA LYS A 182 18.81 24.02 7.56
C LYS A 182 19.57 25.35 7.46
N ASN A 183 20.76 25.35 6.84
CA ASN A 183 21.56 26.55 6.57
C ASN A 183 21.05 27.37 5.37
N GLY A 184 19.96 26.95 4.71
CA GLY A 184 19.38 27.61 3.54
C GLY A 184 19.95 27.14 2.20
N THR A 185 20.97 26.27 2.18
CA THR A 185 21.48 25.68 0.94
C THR A 185 20.46 24.70 0.36
N SER A 186 20.32 24.67 -0.97
CA SER A 186 19.48 23.72 -1.70
C SER A 186 20.35 22.95 -2.68
N VAL A 187 20.25 21.62 -2.70
CA VAL A 187 20.99 20.75 -3.61
C VAL A 187 20.01 19.89 -4.39
N THR A 188 20.18 19.83 -5.71
CA THR A 188 19.38 18.99 -6.60
C THR A 188 20.15 17.73 -6.96
N HIS A 189 19.54 16.58 -6.75
CA HIS A 189 20.02 15.30 -7.27
C HIS A 189 19.05 14.77 -8.32
N MET A 190 19.58 14.33 -9.45
CA MET A 190 18.81 13.72 -10.53
C MET A 190 19.26 12.28 -10.70
N MET A 191 18.28 11.39 -10.89
CA MET A 191 18.50 9.97 -11.15
C MET A 191 17.68 9.56 -12.37
N ASP A 192 18.29 8.81 -13.28
CA ASP A 192 17.59 8.28 -14.43
C ASP A 192 16.54 7.23 -14.01
N PHE A 193 15.32 7.39 -14.51
CA PHE A 193 14.30 6.36 -14.45
C PHE A 193 14.63 5.27 -15.47
N THR A 194 14.77 4.04 -15.00
CA THR A 194 15.08 2.88 -15.85
C THR A 194 14.04 1.78 -15.67
N ASN A 195 13.44 1.33 -16.78
CA ASN A 195 12.43 0.27 -16.80
C ASN A 195 12.75 -0.82 -17.85
N PRO A 196 13.83 -1.59 -17.67
CA PRO A 196 14.31 -2.54 -18.67
C PRO A 196 13.32 -3.69 -18.93
N GLN A 197 12.43 -3.98 -17.97
CA GLN A 197 11.45 -5.06 -18.06
C GLN A 197 10.05 -4.58 -18.50
N ASN A 198 9.90 -3.30 -18.83
CA ASN A 198 8.62 -2.66 -19.14
C ASN A 198 7.53 -3.00 -18.10
N ARG A 199 7.88 -2.94 -16.82
CA ARG A 199 6.94 -3.10 -15.71
C ARG A 199 6.06 -1.86 -15.61
N LEU A 200 4.83 -2.03 -15.14
CA LEU A 200 3.95 -0.89 -14.88
C LEU A 200 4.11 -0.32 -13.47
N LEU A 201 4.31 -1.16 -12.45
CA LEU A 201 4.38 -0.72 -11.06
C LEU A 201 5.83 -0.44 -10.66
N HIS A 202 6.05 0.71 -10.05
CA HIS A 202 7.37 1.16 -9.60
C HIS A 202 7.31 1.65 -8.17
N ARG A 203 8.44 1.56 -7.48
CA ARG A 203 8.62 2.06 -6.11
C ARG A 203 9.87 2.92 -6.03
N ILE A 204 9.73 4.10 -5.41
CA ILE A 204 10.84 4.97 -5.00
C ILE A 204 10.99 4.87 -3.49
N ASN A 205 12.16 4.47 -3.02
CA ASN A 205 12.50 4.46 -1.61
C ASN A 205 12.90 5.86 -1.15
N LEU A 206 12.09 6.42 -0.25
CA LEU A 206 12.28 7.74 0.35
C LEU A 206 12.69 7.65 1.82
N SER A 207 13.01 6.46 2.31
CA SER A 207 13.50 6.25 3.66
C SER A 207 14.77 7.08 3.87
N PRO A 208 14.81 8.00 4.85
CA PRO A 208 15.96 8.88 5.02
C PRO A 208 17.26 8.09 5.24
N ARG A 209 17.20 6.97 5.97
CA ARG A 209 18.32 6.02 6.16
C ARG A 209 18.94 5.56 4.84
N THR A 210 18.11 5.20 3.87
CA THR A 210 18.56 4.75 2.55
C THR A 210 19.11 5.89 1.70
N LEU A 211 18.44 7.05 1.75
CA LEU A 211 18.82 8.19 0.92
C LEU A 211 20.16 8.80 1.33
N ILE A 212 20.54 8.75 2.60
CA ILE A 212 21.86 9.19 3.08
C ILE A 212 22.98 8.44 2.37
N ASP A 213 22.90 7.10 2.36
CA ASP A 213 23.96 6.25 1.87
C ASP A 213 24.18 6.42 0.37
N ILE A 214 23.10 6.74 -0.35
CA ILE A 214 23.10 6.78 -1.82
C ILE A 214 23.29 8.21 -2.35
N LEU A 215 22.70 9.23 -1.72
CA LEU A 215 22.82 10.63 -2.13
C LEU A 215 23.92 11.39 -1.39
N GLY A 216 24.48 10.82 -0.32
CA GLY A 216 25.67 11.34 0.36
C GLY A 216 25.45 12.59 1.22
N PHE A 217 24.30 12.71 1.90
CA PHE A 217 23.98 13.84 2.76
C PHE A 217 23.90 13.48 4.25
N ASN A 218 24.03 14.47 5.13
CA ASN A 218 23.85 14.29 6.57
C ASN A 218 22.40 14.58 6.99
N LEU A 219 21.73 13.64 7.67
CA LEU A 219 20.35 13.84 8.18
C LEU A 219 20.19 15.07 9.06
N ASN A 220 21.21 15.38 9.88
CA ASN A 220 21.11 16.44 10.87
C ASN A 220 21.06 17.82 10.20
N SER A 221 21.61 17.95 9.00
CA SER A 221 21.64 19.20 8.26
C SER A 221 20.46 19.38 7.32
N ILE A 222 19.68 18.33 7.02
CA ILE A 222 18.49 18.44 6.16
C ILE A 222 17.29 18.99 6.92
N LYS A 223 16.60 19.93 6.28
CA LYS A 223 15.31 20.49 6.74
C LYS A 223 14.14 19.76 6.09
N ASN A 224 14.16 19.63 4.77
CA ASN A 224 13.14 18.89 4.03
C ASN A 224 13.73 18.29 2.74
N LEU A 225 13.01 17.29 2.24
CA LEU A 225 13.27 16.58 1.00
C LEU A 225 12.04 16.76 0.11
N SER A 226 12.22 17.19 -1.12
CA SER A 226 11.16 17.18 -2.13
C SER A 226 11.51 16.26 -3.29
N ILE A 227 10.51 15.62 -3.88
CA ILE A 227 10.66 14.73 -5.04
C ILE A 227 9.55 14.95 -6.06
N TYR A 228 9.92 14.84 -7.34
CA TYR A 228 8.99 14.72 -8.46
C TYR A 228 9.62 13.93 -9.62
N LEU A 229 8.77 13.47 -10.54
CA LEU A 229 9.16 12.84 -11.80
C LEU A 229 9.07 13.84 -12.95
N SER A 230 10.01 13.79 -13.88
CA SER A 230 10.01 14.62 -15.08
C SER A 230 10.20 13.81 -16.37
N ASP A 231 9.79 14.43 -17.47
CA ASP A 231 10.00 13.91 -18.82
C ASP A 231 11.39 14.27 -19.39
N ASP A 232 11.62 13.85 -20.62
CA ASP A 232 12.81 14.11 -21.44
C ASP A 232 13.11 15.60 -21.67
N ASP A 233 12.08 16.46 -21.64
CA ASP A 233 12.20 17.92 -21.74
C ASP A 233 12.43 18.58 -20.36
N GLY A 234 12.49 17.79 -19.28
CA GLY A 234 12.63 18.27 -17.90
C GLY A 234 11.33 18.84 -17.31
N VAL A 235 10.19 18.62 -17.96
CA VAL A 235 8.88 19.06 -17.49
C VAL A 235 8.38 18.12 -16.41
N GLN A 236 7.90 18.69 -15.30
CA GLN A 236 7.32 17.93 -14.19
C GLN A 236 6.06 17.18 -14.63
N MET A 237 6.06 15.87 -14.42
CA MET A 237 4.97 14.94 -14.77
C MET A 237 4.17 14.45 -13.58
N SER A 238 4.74 14.51 -12.37
CA SER A 238 4.05 14.11 -11.13
C SER A 238 3.72 15.33 -10.27
N GLU A 239 2.85 15.16 -9.30
CA GLU A 239 2.80 16.06 -8.14
C GLU A 239 4.17 16.12 -7.44
N MET A 240 4.46 17.24 -6.78
CA MET A 240 5.65 17.35 -5.93
C MET A 240 5.31 16.83 -4.54
N ARG A 241 6.08 15.86 -4.04
CA ARG A 241 5.98 15.39 -2.66
C ARG A 241 7.09 16.02 -1.83
N GLN A 242 6.72 16.67 -0.75
CA GLN A 242 7.63 17.33 0.19
C GLN A 242 7.50 16.70 1.58
N TYR A 243 8.65 16.28 2.11
CA TYR A 243 8.78 15.62 3.41
C TYR A 243 9.65 16.47 4.33
N HIS A 244 9.08 16.89 5.45
CA HIS A 244 9.84 17.54 6.52
C HIS A 244 10.48 16.50 7.42
N ILE A 245 11.82 16.52 7.49
CA ILE A 245 12.54 15.53 8.27
C ILE A 245 12.46 15.89 9.75
N ILE A 246 11.93 14.97 10.56
CA ILE A 246 11.81 15.13 12.01
C ILE A 246 12.59 14.06 12.76
N ASN A 247 13.01 14.40 13.98
CA ASN A 247 13.70 13.50 14.88
C ASN A 247 12.95 13.45 16.23
N TYR A 248 12.77 12.25 16.78
CA TYR A 248 12.15 12.06 18.09
C TYR A 248 13.16 12.13 19.22
N SER A 249 12.66 12.35 20.44
CA SER A 249 13.52 12.39 21.63
C SER A 249 14.21 11.04 21.83
N CYS A 250 15.51 11.07 22.15
CA CYS A 250 16.35 9.88 22.38
C CYS A 250 15.86 8.93 23.49
N LYS A 251 14.81 9.32 24.26
CA LYS A 251 14.23 8.52 25.35
C LYS A 251 13.03 7.68 24.91
N GLN A 252 12.65 7.73 23.64
CA GLN A 252 11.43 7.08 23.15
C GLN A 252 11.80 5.91 22.24
N THR A 253 11.30 4.73 22.56
CA THR A 253 11.31 3.59 21.65
C THR A 253 10.29 3.82 20.54
N ILE A 254 10.66 3.43 19.33
CA ILE A 254 9.90 3.66 18.11
C ILE A 254 9.73 2.35 17.35
N CYS A 255 8.65 2.25 16.59
CA CYS A 255 8.40 1.15 15.67
C CYS A 255 7.75 1.70 14.39
N ASN A 256 8.15 1.19 13.24
CA ASN A 256 7.54 1.56 11.97
C ASN A 256 6.44 0.58 11.63
N VAL A 257 5.29 1.14 11.24
CA VAL A 257 4.18 0.36 10.71
C VAL A 257 4.00 0.75 9.25
N ASN A 258 3.91 -0.26 8.39
CA ASN A 258 3.74 -0.14 6.95
C ASN A 258 2.44 -0.84 6.56
N TRP A 259 1.68 -0.28 5.61
CA TRP A 259 0.44 -0.88 5.15
C TRP A 259 0.17 -0.58 3.69
N ILE A 260 -0.59 -1.44 3.02
CA ILE A 260 -1.07 -1.15 1.67
C ILE A 260 -2.22 -0.15 1.78
N ASN A 261 -2.07 1.03 1.16
CA ASN A 261 -3.10 2.06 1.14
C ASN A 261 -4.19 1.76 0.10
N GLU A 262 -5.26 2.55 0.12
CA GLU A 262 -6.39 2.37 -0.79
C GLU A 262 -6.03 2.62 -2.27
N PHE A 263 -4.97 3.37 -2.55
CA PHE A 263 -4.50 3.65 -3.91
C PHE A 263 -3.58 2.56 -4.47
N GLY A 264 -3.22 1.55 -3.67
CA GLY A 264 -2.38 0.45 -4.13
C GLY A 264 -0.89 0.57 -3.87
N GLY A 265 -0.44 1.68 -3.29
CA GLY A 265 0.93 1.82 -2.81
C GLY A 265 1.07 1.34 -1.37
N MET A 266 2.29 1.44 -0.83
CA MET A 266 2.54 1.24 0.59
C MET A 266 2.73 2.58 1.29
N SER A 267 1.96 2.80 2.35
CA SER A 267 2.13 3.94 3.24
C SER A 267 2.80 3.48 4.53
N SER A 268 3.50 4.38 5.20
CA SER A 268 4.20 4.08 6.45
C SER A 268 4.00 5.19 7.48
N ASN A 269 4.16 4.84 8.76
CA ASN A 269 4.27 5.83 9.82
C ASN A 269 5.10 5.30 10.99
N THR A 270 5.81 6.19 11.66
CA THR A 270 6.55 5.88 12.87
C THR A 270 5.66 6.06 14.09
N PHE A 271 5.49 4.99 14.86
CA PHE A 271 4.78 5.00 16.14
C PHE A 271 5.78 4.93 17.29
N MET A 272 5.31 5.29 18.48
CA MET A 272 6.13 5.47 19.67
C MET A 272 5.62 4.62 20.82
N SER A 273 6.55 4.29 21.73
CA SER A 273 6.29 3.61 23.00
C SER A 273 5.50 2.31 22.84
N PRO A 274 5.99 1.32 22.04
CA PRO A 274 5.33 0.03 21.95
C PRO A 274 5.24 -0.62 23.33
N LYS A 275 4.01 -0.84 23.80
CA LYS A 275 3.73 -1.53 25.06
C LYS A 275 3.29 -2.95 24.77
N GLU A 276 4.14 -3.92 25.09
CA GLU A 276 3.83 -5.33 24.98
C GLU A 276 3.09 -5.83 26.23
N THR A 277 1.96 -6.49 26.02
CA THR A 277 1.24 -7.26 27.05
C THR A 277 1.33 -8.74 26.69
N LYS A 278 1.95 -9.53 27.57
CA LYS A 278 2.03 -10.99 27.41
C LYS A 278 0.91 -11.66 28.19
N SER A 279 0.06 -12.39 27.48
CA SER A 279 -0.95 -13.24 28.10
C SER A 279 -0.59 -14.71 27.85
N VAL A 280 -0.78 -15.54 28.87
CA VAL A 280 -0.51 -16.97 28.80
C VAL A 280 -1.78 -17.71 29.13
N GLU A 281 -2.33 -18.40 28.15
CA GLU A 281 -3.47 -19.30 28.35
C GLU A 281 -2.93 -20.70 28.64
N LYS A 282 -3.40 -21.28 29.75
CA LYS A 282 -2.99 -22.60 30.21
C LYS A 282 -4.20 -23.52 30.21
N ILE A 283 -4.23 -24.47 29.29
CA ILE A 283 -5.21 -25.54 29.30
C ILE A 283 -4.72 -26.60 30.28
N SER A 284 -5.53 -26.87 31.29
CA SER A 284 -5.19 -27.80 32.36
C SER A 284 -6.27 -28.84 32.54
N TYR A 285 -5.88 -30.02 33.02
CA TYR A 285 -6.81 -31.02 33.54
C TYR A 285 -6.56 -31.25 35.02
N TYR A 286 -7.63 -31.62 35.68
CA TYR A 286 -7.60 -32.06 37.07
C TYR A 286 -7.46 -33.58 37.10
N GLY A 287 -6.53 -34.06 37.91
CA GLY A 287 -6.45 -35.48 38.24
C GLY A 287 -7.57 -35.88 39.20
N ASN A 288 -7.83 -37.19 39.29
CA ASN A 288 -8.80 -37.73 40.25
C ASN A 288 -8.22 -37.70 41.68
N GLY A 289 -8.30 -36.53 42.33
CA GLY A 289 -8.84 -36.48 43.69
C GLY A 289 -7.93 -36.51 44.92
N TYR A 290 -6.61 -36.77 44.84
CA TYR A 290 -5.77 -36.76 46.05
C TYR A 290 -4.35 -36.19 45.82
N LEU A 291 -3.86 -35.39 46.78
CA LEU A 291 -2.47 -34.92 46.84
C LEU A 291 -1.59 -36.06 47.34
N GLU A 292 -1.01 -36.82 46.42
CA GLU A 292 -0.03 -37.84 46.75
C GLU A 292 1.34 -37.21 46.99
N ARG A 293 2.10 -37.74 47.96
CA ARG A 293 3.46 -37.26 48.26
C ARG A 293 4.46 -38.36 47.94
N GLU A 294 5.30 -38.13 46.94
CA GLU A 294 6.39 -39.02 46.56
C GLU A 294 7.73 -38.34 46.84
N ASN A 295 8.63 -39.01 47.56
CA ASN A 295 9.97 -38.50 47.89
C ASN A 295 9.99 -37.08 48.49
N GLY A 296 8.96 -36.76 49.28
CA GLY A 296 8.84 -35.46 49.93
C GLY A 296 8.17 -34.36 49.10
N VAL A 297 7.86 -34.60 47.82
CA VAL A 297 7.23 -33.66 46.89
C VAL A 297 5.78 -34.06 46.64
N PHE A 298 4.85 -33.10 46.68
CA PHE A 298 3.45 -33.36 46.35
C PHE A 298 3.24 -33.42 44.83
N SER A 299 2.53 -34.45 44.38
CA SER A 299 2.08 -34.59 43.01
C SER A 299 1.10 -33.46 42.66
N PRO A 300 1.26 -32.79 41.50
CA PRO A 300 0.40 -31.68 41.13
C PRO A 300 -1.02 -32.18 40.83
N PHE A 301 -2.00 -31.70 41.59
CA PHE A 301 -3.45 -31.98 41.43
C PHE A 301 -4.01 -31.48 40.10
N GLN A 302 -3.39 -30.44 39.54
CA GLN A 302 -3.69 -29.84 38.26
C GLN A 302 -2.45 -29.93 37.37
N ARG A 303 -2.57 -30.54 36.20
CA ARG A 303 -1.48 -30.63 35.22
C ARG A 303 -1.84 -29.80 33.98
N ILE A 304 -0.86 -29.07 33.48
CA ILE A 304 -1.01 -28.25 32.27
C ILE A 304 -0.78 -29.15 31.06
N ILE A 305 -1.75 -29.22 30.16
CA ILE A 305 -1.67 -29.99 28.90
C ILE A 305 -1.03 -29.14 27.81
N ASN A 306 -1.45 -27.88 27.75
CA ASN A 306 -1.03 -26.96 26.72
C ASN A 306 -0.87 -25.56 27.30
N THR A 307 0.11 -24.83 26.78
CA THR A 307 0.32 -23.42 27.10
C THR A 307 0.44 -22.66 25.81
N SER A 308 -0.45 -21.70 25.58
CA SER A 308 -0.37 -20.75 24.47
C SER A 308 0.02 -19.38 25.01
N VAL A 309 0.97 -18.72 24.34
CA VAL A 309 1.38 -17.35 24.67
C VAL A 309 0.87 -16.44 23.56
N ASN A 310 0.08 -15.44 23.93
CA ASN A 310 -0.41 -14.41 23.02
C ASN A 310 0.16 -13.05 23.45
N ASN A 311 0.78 -12.34 22.50
CA ASN A 311 1.31 -11.01 22.72
C ASN A 311 0.37 -9.98 22.08
N SER A 312 0.02 -8.94 22.82
CA SER A 312 -0.70 -7.77 22.33
C SER A 312 0.18 -6.54 22.47
N TYR A 313 0.17 -5.67 21.48
CA TYR A 313 0.97 -4.47 21.43
C TYR A 313 0.07 -3.26 21.31
N ASN A 314 0.32 -2.25 22.14
CA ASN A 314 -0.29 -0.93 22.03
C ASN A 314 0.78 0.08 21.58
N ILE A 315 0.53 0.77 20.48
CA ILE A 315 1.43 1.77 19.90
C ILE A 315 0.68 3.09 19.68
N THR A 316 1.39 4.21 19.81
CA THR A 316 0.80 5.55 19.70
C THR A 316 1.58 6.42 18.71
N SER A 317 0.88 7.12 17.82
CA SER A 317 1.52 8.08 16.91
C SER A 317 1.97 9.35 17.64
N GLN A 318 2.76 10.16 16.93
CA GLN A 318 2.96 11.56 17.31
C GLN A 318 1.66 12.36 17.25
N VAL A 319 1.75 13.63 17.67
CA VAL A 319 0.70 14.60 17.39
C VAL A 319 0.62 14.82 15.88
N LEU A 320 -0.51 14.48 15.29
CA LEU A 320 -0.78 14.61 13.87
C LEU A 320 -1.55 15.90 13.58
N ASN A 321 -1.36 16.46 12.39
CA ASN A 321 -2.31 17.44 11.86
C ASN A 321 -3.57 16.73 11.32
N ASP A 322 -4.63 17.48 11.00
CA ASP A 322 -5.91 16.90 10.58
C ASP A 322 -5.76 16.07 9.28
N ALA A 323 -4.95 16.53 8.31
CA ALA A 323 -4.72 15.82 7.06
C ALA A 323 -3.89 14.54 7.22
N GLU A 324 -2.86 14.57 8.07
CA GLU A 324 -2.07 13.39 8.41
C GLU A 324 -2.89 12.37 9.20
N PHE A 325 -3.74 12.85 10.11
CA PHE A 325 -4.63 11.99 10.87
C PHE A 325 -5.60 11.27 9.92
N ASP A 326 -6.29 12.01 9.04
CA ASP A 326 -7.20 11.42 8.06
C ASP A 326 -6.46 10.40 7.18
N ALA A 327 -5.28 10.73 6.64
CA ALA A 327 -4.48 9.81 5.83
C ALA A 327 -4.06 8.54 6.59
N ILE A 328 -3.53 8.67 7.81
CA ILE A 328 -3.01 7.50 8.56
C ILE A 328 -4.18 6.63 9.05
N THR A 329 -5.37 7.19 9.32
CA THR A 329 -6.52 6.39 9.76
C THR A 329 -6.99 5.39 8.71
N ASN A 330 -6.68 5.58 7.43
CA ASN A 330 -6.96 4.61 6.37
C ASN A 330 -6.30 3.25 6.59
N ILE A 331 -5.32 3.14 7.49
CA ILE A 331 -4.70 1.87 7.88
C ILE A 331 -5.72 0.81 8.32
N ILE A 332 -6.86 1.21 8.91
CA ILE A 332 -7.90 0.25 9.35
C ILE A 332 -8.61 -0.45 8.19
N ASN A 333 -8.60 0.16 7.01
CA ASN A 333 -9.17 -0.42 5.80
C ASN A 333 -8.17 -1.30 5.06
N SER A 334 -6.89 -1.30 5.49
CA SER A 334 -5.84 -2.06 4.83
C SER A 334 -5.99 -3.55 5.08
N ARG A 335 -5.88 -4.34 4.01
CA ARG A 335 -5.86 -5.81 4.09
C ARG A 335 -4.52 -6.34 4.62
N ASN A 336 -3.46 -5.53 4.52
CA ASN A 336 -2.09 -5.96 4.74
C ASN A 336 -1.34 -4.89 5.52
N VAL A 337 -1.11 -5.16 6.81
CA VAL A 337 -0.36 -4.29 7.72
C VAL A 337 0.86 -5.05 8.22
N PHE A 338 1.98 -4.33 8.34
CA PHE A 338 3.26 -4.88 8.73
C PHE A 338 3.92 -3.99 9.76
N VAL A 339 4.69 -4.60 10.65
CA VAL A 339 5.62 -3.89 11.53
C VAL A 339 7.04 -4.18 11.10
N GLU A 340 7.89 -3.16 11.07
CA GLU A 340 9.32 -3.33 10.80
C GLU A 340 10.03 -3.85 12.05
N LEU A 341 10.79 -4.93 11.88
CA LEU A 341 11.65 -5.48 12.91
C LEU A 341 12.99 -4.74 12.95
N SER A 342 13.76 -4.92 14.02
CA SER A 342 15.12 -4.36 14.12
C SER A 342 16.07 -4.82 13.01
N SER A 343 15.77 -5.94 12.34
CA SER A 343 16.50 -6.43 11.16
C SER A 343 16.19 -5.66 9.88
N GLY A 344 15.16 -4.81 9.87
CA GLY A 344 14.59 -4.21 8.67
C GLY A 344 13.58 -5.11 7.94
N GLU A 345 13.35 -6.33 8.41
CA GLU A 345 12.33 -7.23 7.87
C GLU A 345 10.92 -6.76 8.26
N LEU A 346 9.95 -7.00 7.38
CA LEU A 346 8.54 -6.66 7.63
C LEU A 346 7.79 -7.89 8.13
N TYR A 347 7.22 -7.79 9.32
CA TYR A 347 6.43 -8.84 9.93
C TYR A 347 4.93 -8.51 9.82
N PRO A 348 4.10 -9.40 9.22
CA PRO A 348 2.67 -9.14 9.05
C PRO A 348 1.94 -9.14 10.40
N ILE A 349 1.05 -8.18 10.59
CA ILE A 349 0.23 -8.03 11.81
C ILE A 349 -1.25 -7.86 11.44
N VAL A 350 -2.13 -8.19 12.39
CA VAL A 350 -3.56 -7.93 12.29
C VAL A 350 -3.92 -6.88 13.32
N LEU A 351 -4.47 -5.75 12.88
CA LEU A 351 -4.95 -4.71 13.78
C LEU A 351 -6.21 -5.18 14.50
N ASP A 352 -6.24 -4.99 15.82
CA ASP A 352 -7.43 -5.27 16.63
C ASP A 352 -8.42 -4.08 16.60
N ASN A 353 -7.97 -2.92 16.12
CA ASN A 353 -8.80 -1.72 15.97
C ASN A 353 -9.78 -1.84 14.81
N ASN A 354 -11.05 -2.05 15.11
CA ASN A 354 -12.13 -2.07 14.11
C ASN A 354 -12.80 -0.70 13.88
N SER A 355 -12.44 0.31 14.67
CA SER A 355 -12.97 1.67 14.56
C SER A 355 -11.98 2.69 15.12
N ILE A 356 -11.89 3.86 14.48
CA ILE A 356 -11.15 5.01 15.00
C ILE A 356 -12.09 6.21 15.07
N GLU A 357 -12.07 6.91 16.20
CA GLU A 357 -12.75 8.20 16.32
C GLU A 357 -11.92 9.27 15.58
N VAL A 358 -12.52 9.89 14.56
CA VAL A 358 -11.87 10.97 13.82
C VAL A 358 -11.92 12.26 14.63
N LEU A 359 -10.81 12.57 15.28
CA LEU A 359 -10.66 13.80 16.04
C LEU A 359 -10.27 14.94 15.08
N LYS A 360 -11.08 16.01 15.01
CA LYS A 360 -10.69 17.23 14.30
C LYS A 360 -10.29 18.30 15.30
N LYS A 361 -9.16 18.97 15.06
CA LYS A 361 -8.67 20.05 15.95
C LYS A 361 -9.71 21.16 16.16
N LYS A 362 -10.58 21.42 15.18
CA LYS A 362 -11.68 22.40 15.30
C LYS A 362 -12.66 22.09 16.44
N TYR A 363 -12.84 20.82 16.80
CA TYR A 363 -13.87 20.38 17.75
C TYR A 363 -13.30 19.85 19.08
N THR A 364 -11.98 19.73 19.21
CA THR A 364 -11.36 19.22 20.43
C THR A 364 -10.07 19.98 20.77
N LYS A 365 -9.82 20.20 22.07
CA LYS A 365 -8.55 20.73 22.58
C LYS A 365 -7.48 19.65 22.75
N LYS A 366 -7.80 18.38 22.46
CA LYS A 366 -6.85 17.26 22.60
C LYS A 366 -5.96 17.22 21.38
N HIS A 367 -4.70 16.85 21.58
CA HIS A 367 -3.81 16.55 20.46
C HIS A 367 -4.32 15.32 19.70
N ASN A 368 -4.47 15.43 18.38
CA ASN A 368 -4.80 14.30 17.53
C ASN A 368 -3.63 13.31 17.55
N ARG A 369 -3.88 12.12 18.11
CA ARG A 369 -2.95 10.99 18.12
C ARG A 369 -3.72 9.73 17.78
N LEU A 370 -3.10 8.87 17.01
CA LEU A 370 -3.63 7.57 16.66
C LEU A 370 -3.06 6.52 17.62
N ASN A 371 -3.94 5.73 18.24
CA ASN A 371 -3.57 4.57 19.02
C ASN A 371 -3.95 3.30 18.24
N LEU A 372 -2.99 2.42 18.02
CA LEU A 372 -3.23 1.12 17.39
C LEU A 372 -2.91 0.00 18.37
N ASN A 373 -3.73 -1.01 18.33
CA ASN A 373 -3.59 -2.28 19.02
C ASN A 373 -3.49 -3.37 17.97
N PHE A 374 -2.59 -4.32 18.18
CA PHE A 374 -2.50 -5.51 17.35
C PHE A 374 -2.00 -6.69 18.17
N THR A 375 -2.31 -7.88 17.69
CA THR A 375 -1.85 -9.14 18.26
C THR A 375 -0.79 -9.81 17.38
N SER A 376 0.12 -10.55 18.02
CA SER A 376 1.08 -11.41 17.34
C SER A 376 1.24 -12.73 18.07
N ASN A 377 1.45 -13.80 17.29
CA ASN A 377 1.81 -15.12 17.79
C ASN A 377 3.31 -15.24 18.11
N ALA A 378 4.12 -14.24 17.75
CA ALA A 378 5.55 -14.16 18.03
C ALA A 378 5.85 -13.08 19.07
N ASN A 379 6.98 -13.23 19.77
CA ASN A 379 7.52 -12.19 20.65
C ASN A 379 8.32 -11.22 19.78
N LEU A 380 7.67 -10.13 19.36
CA LEU A 380 8.24 -9.12 18.49
C LEU A 380 9.06 -8.13 19.32
N LYS A 381 10.38 -8.09 19.09
CA LYS A 381 11.23 -7.00 19.58
C LYS A 381 11.05 -5.80 18.65
N LEU A 382 10.08 -4.94 18.99
CA LEU A 382 9.68 -3.80 18.16
C LEU A 382 10.56 -2.56 18.33
N ASP A 383 11.54 -2.61 19.22
CA ASP A 383 12.43 -1.48 19.49
C ASP A 383 13.41 -1.29 18.32
N LEU A 384 13.06 -0.39 17.40
CA LEU A 384 14.01 0.13 16.40
C LEU A 384 15.00 1.07 17.11
N ILE A 385 15.97 0.51 17.82
CA ILE A 385 17.08 1.30 18.38
C ILE A 385 18.13 1.48 17.28
N VAL A 386 18.13 2.65 16.64
CA VAL A 386 19.29 3.11 15.88
C VAL A 386 19.51 4.59 16.19
N VAL A 387 20.09 4.88 17.34
CA VAL A 387 20.83 6.13 17.51
C VAL A 387 22.30 5.78 17.28
N PRO A 388 22.92 6.18 16.15
CA PRO A 388 24.36 6.09 15.99
C PRO A 388 25.03 6.78 17.19
N GLN A 389 26.02 6.14 17.82
CA GLN A 389 26.73 6.70 18.98
C GLN A 389 27.28 8.12 18.73
N GLU A 390 27.57 8.45 17.48
CA GLU A 390 28.01 9.77 17.00
C GLU A 390 26.97 10.88 17.29
N ILE A 391 25.68 10.54 17.27
CA ILE A 391 24.58 11.47 17.56
C ILE A 391 24.48 11.81 19.06
N VAL A 392 24.92 10.90 19.93
CA VAL A 392 24.88 11.10 21.39
C VAL A 392 26.02 12.03 21.85
N GLN A 393 27.14 12.08 21.13
CA GLN A 393 28.32 12.84 21.53
C GLN A 393 28.27 14.34 21.20
N GLN A 394 27.45 14.78 20.24
CA GLN A 394 27.49 16.16 19.79
C GLN A 394 26.61 17.15 20.57
N GLY A 395 25.70 16.67 21.43
CA GLY A 395 24.78 17.55 22.16
C GLY A 395 23.79 18.24 21.22
N PHE A 396 22.50 17.98 21.39
CA PHE A 396 21.49 18.67 20.58
C PHE A 396 21.17 20.04 21.19
N ASP A 397 21.50 21.10 20.46
CA ASP A 397 20.91 22.41 20.67
C ASP A 397 19.43 22.34 20.24
N TYR A 398 18.55 22.37 21.23
CA TYR A 398 17.12 22.46 21.03
C TYR A 398 16.75 23.87 20.55
N PHE A 399 16.38 24.02 19.28
CA PHE A 399 15.39 25.05 18.93
C PHE A 399 14.00 24.43 19.12
N LEU A 400 13.47 24.63 20.33
CA LEU A 400 12.04 24.52 20.58
C LEU A 400 11.35 25.64 19.80
N ASP A 401 10.84 25.33 18.61
CA ASP A 401 9.79 26.15 17.98
C ASP A 401 8.52 25.99 18.84
N PHE A 402 8.41 26.83 19.87
CA PHE A 402 7.13 27.12 20.49
C PHE A 402 6.31 27.92 19.47
N ILE A 403 5.42 27.25 18.75
CA ILE A 403 4.27 27.93 18.17
C ILE A 403 3.37 28.31 19.35
N LEU A 404 3.37 29.60 19.69
CA LEU A 404 2.36 30.23 20.54
C LEU A 404 0.99 30.27 19.84
#